data_AF-G5S319-F1
#
_entry.id   AF-G5S319-F1
#
_cell.length_a   1.000
_cell.length_b   1.000
_cell.length_c   1.000
_cell.angle_alpha   90.00
_cell.angle_beta   90.00
_cell.angle_gamma   90.00
#
_symmetry.space_group_name_H-M   'P 1'
#
loop_
_entity.id
_entity.type
_entity.pdbx_description
1 polymer ?
#
loop_
_entity_poly.entity_id
_entity_poly.type
_entity_poly.pdbx_seq_one_letter_code
_entity_poly.pdbx_strand_id
1 'polypeptide(L)' 'DRVIQRQRARARAMNDDVNIKRLAHKLKSGCASLGMTQATEACRELELQPLSDIDIKTIVTQGVTALDAWIAGHPSP' A
#
# COMPACT_ATOMS: atom_id res chain seq x y z
N ASP A 1 11.99 33.62 9.04
CA ASP A 1 10.62 33.66 9.54
C ASP A 1 10.14 32.25 9.91
N ARG A 2 9.76 32.01 11.18
CA ARG A 2 9.32 30.68 11.67
C ARG A 2 7.92 30.30 11.18
N VAL A 3 7.08 31.26 10.79
CA VAL A 3 5.71 31.02 10.32
C VAL A 3 5.72 30.35 8.96
N ILE A 4 6.53 30.87 8.04
CA ILE A 4 6.68 30.35 6.67
C ILE A 4 7.17 28.89 6.68
N GLN A 5 8.12 28.54 7.57
CA GLN A 5 8.63 27.17 7.67
C GLN A 5 7.56 26.18 8.15
N ARG A 6 6.73 26.56 9.13
CA ARG A 6 5.62 25.72 9.61
C ARG A 6 4.55 25.49 8.54
N GLN A 7 4.22 26.51 7.76
CA GLN A 7 3.26 26.39 6.66
C GLN A 7 3.75 25.41 5.58
N ARG A 8 5.04 25.49 5.22
CA ARG A 8 5.65 24.55 4.26
C ARG A 8 5.63 23.10 4.76
N ALA A 9 5.93 22.87 6.04
CA ALA A 9 5.88 21.53 6.62
C ALA A 9 4.46 20.93 6.58
N ARG A 10 3.43 21.74 6.89
CA ARG A 10 2.03 21.31 6.77
C ARG A 10 1.64 20.98 5.34
N ALA A 11 1.99 21.84 4.39
CA ALA A 11 1.71 21.59 2.97
C ALA A 11 2.37 20.30 2.46
N ARG A 12 3.60 20.00 2.91
CA ARG A 12 4.28 18.74 2.60
C ARG A 12 3.54 17.54 3.20
N ALA A 13 3.23 17.57 4.50
CA ALA A 13 2.50 16.49 5.15
C ALA A 13 1.14 16.21 4.48
N MET A 14 0.38 17.25 4.11
CA MET A 14 -0.87 17.08 3.37
C MET A 14 -0.66 16.46 1.98
N ASN A 15 0.40 16.86 1.28
CA ASN A 15 0.74 16.29 -0.03
C ASN A 15 1.16 14.81 0.10
N ASP A 16 1.92 14.48 1.14
CA ASP A 16 2.35 13.11 1.43
C ASP A 16 1.15 12.21 1.76
N ASP A 17 0.22 12.69 2.60
CA ASP A 17 -1.04 11.99 2.88
C ASP A 17 -1.84 11.68 1.60
N VAL A 18 -2.03 12.68 0.73
CA VAL A 18 -2.75 12.49 -0.54
C VAL A 18 -2.04 11.47 -1.44
N ASN A 19 -0.71 11.51 -1.49
CA ASN A 19 0.07 10.57 -2.29
C ASN A 19 -0.01 9.15 -1.74
N ILE A 20 0.11 8.97 -0.42
CA ILE A 20 -0.01 7.66 0.23
C ILE A 20 -1.39 7.06 -0.06
N LYS A 21 -2.47 7.83 0.12
CA LYS A 21 -3.84 7.36 -0.18
C LYS A 21 -3.97 6.90 -1.63
N ARG A 22 -3.47 7.69 -2.58
CA ARG A 22 -3.53 7.37 -4.00
C ARG A 22 -2.73 6.11 -4.35
N LEU A 23 -1.54 5.95 -3.76
CA LEU A 23 -0.70 4.77 -3.98
C LEU A 23 -1.33 3.52 -3.35
N ALA A 24 -1.84 3.62 -2.12
CA ALA A 24 -2.54 2.55 -1.44
C ALA A 24 -3.77 2.09 -2.23
N HIS A 25 -4.56 3.02 -2.76
CA HIS A 25 -5.71 2.69 -3.62
C HIS A 25 -5.31 1.89 -4.86
N LYS A 26 -4.27 2.34 -5.59
CA LYS A 26 -3.77 1.65 -6.79
C LYS A 26 -3.27 0.24 -6.46
N LEU A 27 -2.49 0.12 -5.38
CA LEU A 27 -1.93 -1.16 -4.94
C LEU A 27 -3.03 -2.12 -4.51
N LYS A 28 -4.04 -1.63 -3.77
CA LYS A 28 -5.23 -2.39 -3.37
C LYS A 28 -5.91 -3.05 -4.55
N SER A 29 -6.18 -2.29 -5.62
CA SER A 29 -6.79 -2.82 -6.84
C SER A 29 -5.95 -3.94 -7.46
N GLY A 30 -4.62 -3.77 -7.53
CA GLY A 30 -3.70 -4.80 -8.01
C GLY A 30 -3.75 -6.08 -7.17
N CYS A 31 -3.64 -5.95 -5.84
CA CYS A 31 -3.75 -7.08 -4.91
C CYS A 31 -5.10 -7.79 -5.00
N ALA A 32 -6.20 -7.03 -5.14
CA ALA A 32 -7.55 -7.60 -5.26
C ALA A 32 -7.72 -8.40 -6.55
N SER A 33 -7.21 -7.90 -7.68
CA SER A 33 -7.24 -8.63 -8.96
C SER A 33 -6.45 -9.93 -8.94
N LEU A 34 -5.43 -10.02 -8.08
CA LEU A 34 -4.61 -11.22 -7.89
C LEU A 34 -5.16 -12.15 -6.79
N GLY A 35 -6.30 -11.82 -6.16
CA GLY A 35 -6.86 -12.60 -5.06
C GLY A 35 -6.08 -12.53 -3.74
N MET A 36 -5.17 -11.56 -3.58
CA MET A 36 -4.33 -11.40 -2.39
C MET A 36 -5.10 -10.72 -1.24
N THR A 37 -6.06 -11.41 -0.62
CA THR A 37 -7.00 -10.82 0.37
C THR A 37 -6.32 -10.05 1.50
N GLN A 38 -5.27 -10.60 2.11
CA GLN A 38 -4.58 -9.93 3.22
C GLN A 38 -3.90 -8.63 2.79
N ALA A 39 -3.26 -8.62 1.61
CA ALA A 39 -2.63 -7.43 1.05
C ALA A 39 -3.67 -6.38 0.63
N THR A 40 -4.83 -6.80 0.13
CA THR A 40 -5.96 -5.91 -0.18
C THR A 40 -6.44 -5.17 1.07
N GLU A 41 -6.63 -5.86 2.19
CA GLU A 41 -7.09 -5.23 3.43
C GLU A 41 -6.01 -4.31 4.03
N ALA A 42 -4.74 -4.73 4.01
CA ALA A 42 -3.63 -3.89 4.43
C ALA A 42 -3.53 -2.59 3.60
N CYS A 43 -3.71 -2.67 2.28
CA CYS A 43 -3.77 -1.48 1.42
C CYS A 43 -4.98 -0.60 1.73
N ARG A 44 -6.13 -1.19 2.04
CA ARG A 44 -7.34 -0.45 2.41
C ARG A 44 -7.13 0.32 3.71
N GLU A 45 -6.50 -0.28 4.70
CA GLU A 45 -6.20 0.38 5.96
C GLU A 45 -5.22 1.55 5.75
N LEU A 46 -4.17 1.37 4.94
CA LEU A 46 -3.25 2.46 4.56
C LEU A 46 -3.94 3.58 3.76
N GLU A 47 -4.93 3.27 2.92
CA GLU A 47 -5.74 4.25 2.18
C GLU A 47 -6.64 5.08 3.11
N LEU A 48 -7.18 4.47 4.17
CA LEU A 48 -7.98 5.18 5.18
C LEU A 48 -7.10 5.95 6.17
N GLN A 49 -5.97 5.36 6.55
CA GLN A 49 -5.05 5.83 7.58
C GLN A 49 -3.60 5.81 7.06
N PRO A 50 -3.15 6.86 6.35
CA PRO A 50 -1.81 6.95 5.77
C PRO A 50 -0.65 6.82 6.75
N LEU A 51 -0.91 7.11 8.03
CA LEU A 51 0.06 7.06 9.13
C LEU A 51 -0.01 5.75 9.93
N SER A 52 -0.78 4.77 9.45
CA SER A 52 -0.83 3.43 10.05
C SER A 52 0.55 2.76 9.99
N ASP A 53 0.91 2.04 11.04
CA ASP A 53 2.20 1.36 11.16
C ASP A 53 2.20 -0.03 10.49
N ILE A 54 1.48 -0.14 9.37
CA ILE A 54 1.34 -1.41 8.65
C ILE A 54 2.62 -1.67 7.88
N ASP A 55 3.22 -2.84 8.07
CA ASP A 55 4.30 -3.31 7.22
C ASP A 55 3.77 -3.82 5.88
N ILE A 56 3.32 -2.88 5.05
CA ILE A 56 2.70 -3.16 3.76
C ILE A 56 3.67 -3.88 2.81
N LYS A 57 4.97 -3.60 2.94
CA LYS A 57 6.01 -4.22 2.13
C LYS A 57 6.06 -5.72 2.41
N THR A 58 6.15 -6.11 3.68
CA THR A 58 6.20 -7.52 4.05
C THR A 58 4.93 -8.25 3.63
N ILE A 59 3.74 -7.66 3.88
CA ILE A 59 2.46 -8.28 3.52
C ILE A 59 2.34 -8.51 2.01
N VAL A 60 2.70 -7.51 1.20
CA VAL A 60 2.64 -7.63 -0.28
C VAL A 60 3.67 -8.63 -0.78
N THR A 61 4.90 -8.61 -0.25
CA THR A 61 5.94 -9.59 -0.61
C THR A 61 5.49 -11.01 -0.31
N GLN A 62 4.92 -11.27 0.87
CA GLN A 62 4.39 -12.58 1.24
C GLN A 62 3.30 -13.05 0.27
N GLY A 63 2.36 -12.18 -0.10
CA GLY A 63 1.30 -12.55 -1.04
C GLY A 63 1.82 -12.83 -2.46
N VAL A 64 2.81 -12.07 -2.95
CA VAL A 64 3.46 -12.36 -4.24
C VAL A 64 4.22 -13.69 -4.19
N THR A 65 4.99 -13.94 -3.12
CA THR A 65 5.70 -15.22 -2.96
C THR A 65 4.75 -16.41 -2.90
N ALA A 66 3.62 -16.28 -2.21
CA ALA A 66 2.60 -17.32 -2.16
C ALA A 66 1.97 -17.58 -3.54
N LEU A 67 1.71 -16.51 -4.30
CA LEU A 67 1.20 -16.62 -5.67
C LEU A 67 2.21 -17.29 -6.61
N ASP A 68 3.48 -16.89 -6.54
CA ASP A 68 4.56 -17.51 -7.33
C ASP A 68 4.68 -19.01 -7.03
N ALA A 69 4.64 -19.40 -5.76
CA ALA A 69 4.67 -20.80 -5.34
C ALA A 69 3.44 -21.59 -5.84
N TRP A 70 2.26 -20.97 -5.83
CA TRP A 70 1.04 -21.58 -6.36
C TRP A 70 1.13 -21.83 -7.86
N ILE A 71 1.62 -20.85 -8.63
CA ILE A 71 1.83 -20.98 -10.09
C ILE A 71 2.86 -22.08 -10.37
N ALA A 72 3.97 -22.10 -9.64
CA ALA A 72 5.02 -23.12 -9.82
C ALA A 72 4.52 -24.54 -9.52
N GLY A 73 3.59 -24.70 -8.59
CA GLY A 73 2.94 -25.99 -8.26
C GLY A 73 1.84 -26.42 -9.23
N HIS A 74 1.39 -25.52 -10.12
CA HIS A 74 0.35 -25.79 -11.13
C HIS A 74 0.87 -25.35 -12.52
N PRO A 75 1.93 -25.99 -13.04
CA PRO A 75 2.38 -25.70 -14.38
C PRO A 75 1.22 -25.94 -15.36
N SER A 76 1.06 -25.02 -16.31
CA SER A 76 0.06 -25.16 -17.38
C SER A 76 0.23 -26.52 -18.09
N PRO A 77 -0.85 -27.16 -18.56
CA PRO A 77 -0.78 -28.45 -19.24
C PRO A 77 0.20 -28.48 -20.42
#